data_AF-A0A966X4M7-F1
#
_entry.id   AF-A0A966X4M7-F1
#
_cell.length_a   1.000
_cell.length_b   1.000
_cell.length_c   1.000
_cell.angle_alpha   90.00
_cell.angle_beta   90.00
_cell.angle_gamma   90.00
#
_symmetry.space_group_name_H-M   'P 1'
#
loop_
_entity.id
_entity.type
_entity.pdbx_description
1 polymer ?
#
loop_
_entity_poly.entity_id
_entity_poly.type
_entity_poly.pdbx_seq_one_letter_code
_entity_poly.pdbx_strand_id
1 'polypeptide(L)' 'IYDEQRINQRSKLIGYAISARAERFPEETAYHYEPLANQSLLWNEEAREDIADYNLLDLGI' A
#
# COMPACT_ATOMS: atom_id res chain seq x y z
N ILE A 1 19.40 -6.93 2.78
CA ILE A 1 19.06 -5.53 2.40
C ILE A 1 17.71 -5.47 1.68
N TYR A 2 17.25 -6.55 1.01
CA TYR A 2 15.84 -6.70 0.64
C TYR A 2 15.30 -8.01 1.21
N ASP A 3 15.00 -7.99 2.51
CA ASP A 3 14.32 -9.11 3.14
C ASP A 3 12.80 -9.01 2.95
N GLU A 4 12.12 -10.10 3.28
CA GLU A 4 10.66 -10.20 3.17
C GLU A 4 9.94 -9.10 3.96
N GLN A 5 10.49 -8.70 5.11
CA GLN A 5 9.91 -7.64 5.93
C GLN A 5 9.97 -6.29 5.23
N ARG A 6 11.13 -5.92 4.66
CA ARG A 6 11.28 -4.66 3.92
C ARG A 6 10.45 -4.63 2.65
N ILE A 7 10.36 -5.75 1.92
CA ILE A 7 9.51 -5.88 0.75
C ILE A 7 8.04 -5.71 1.14
N ASN A 8 7.58 -6.42 2.17
CA ASN A 8 6.20 -6.33 2.66
C ASN A 8 5.85 -4.90 3.09
N GLN A 9 6.71 -4.26 3.89
CA GLN A 9 6.47 -2.89 4.36
C GLN A 9 6.41 -1.90 3.20
N ARG A 10 7.31 -2.01 2.20
CA ARG A 10 7.27 -1.13 1.02
C ARG A 10 6.04 -1.39 0.15
N SER A 11 5.61 -2.65 0.01
CA SER A 11 4.46 -3.02 -0.80
C SER A 11 3.14 -2.47 -0.25
N LYS A 12 3.01 -2.16 1.05
CA LYS A 12 1.78 -1.61 1.64
C LYS A 12 1.23 -0.39 0.91
N LEU A 13 2.10 0.45 0.33
CA LEU A 13 1.70 1.60 -0.48
C LEU A 13 0.76 1.23 -1.63
N ILE A 14 0.94 0.04 -2.23
CA ILE A 14 0.07 -0.47 -3.29
C ILE A 14 -1.35 -0.70 -2.74
N GLY A 15 -1.47 -1.29 -1.55
CA GLY A 15 -2.76 -1.49 -0.87
C GLY A 15 -3.47 -0.17 -0.55
N TYR A 16 -2.75 0.79 0.02
CA TYR A 16 -3.30 2.12 0.28
C TYR A 16 -3.76 2.83 -1.00
N ALA A 17 -2.99 2.73 -2.09
CA ALA A 17 -3.38 3.30 -3.38
C ALA A 17 -4.63 2.65 -3.96
N ILE A 18 -4.78 1.32 -3.83
CA ILE A 18 -5.99 0.59 -4.24
C ILE A 18 -7.20 1.08 -3.43
N SER A 19 -7.07 1.20 -2.10
CA SER A 19 -8.15 1.70 -1.24
C SER A 19 -8.54 3.13 -1.60
N ALA A 20 -7.56 4.04 -1.74
CA ALA A 20 -7.80 5.44 -2.12
C ALA A 20 -8.48 5.54 -3.49
N ARG A 21 -8.11 4.68 -4.44
CA ARG A 21 -8.74 4.63 -5.76
C ARG A 21 -10.19 4.16 -5.66
N ALA A 22 -10.48 3.12 -4.88
CA ALA A 22 -11.82 2.61 -4.69
C ALA A 22 -12.76 3.66 -4.05
N GLU A 23 -12.24 4.48 -3.12
CA GLU A 23 -13.00 5.62 -2.58
C GLU A 23 -13.31 6.69 -3.63
N ARG A 24 -12.35 6.98 -4.52
CA ARG A 24 -12.53 8.01 -5.55
C ARG A 24 -13.37 7.54 -6.74
N PHE A 25 -13.33 6.24 -7.06
CA PHE A 25 -14.01 5.64 -8.20
C PHE A 25 -14.79 4.39 -7.76
N PRO A 26 -15.91 4.55 -7.05
CA PRO A 26 -16.67 3.43 -6.49
C PRO A 26 -17.33 2.53 -7.54
N GLU A 27 -17.44 2.99 -8.78
CA GLU A 27 -17.99 2.21 -9.91
C GLU A 27 -16.95 1.27 -10.53
N GLU A 28 -15.66 1.44 -10.23
CA GLU A 28 -14.61 0.57 -10.73
C GLU A 28 -14.43 -0.66 -9.83
N THR A 29 -14.07 -1.79 -10.46
CA THR A 29 -13.60 -2.95 -9.69
C THR A 29 -12.19 -2.67 -9.20
N ALA A 30 -12.01 -2.63 -7.88
CA ALA A 30 -10.70 -2.48 -7.26
C ALA A 30 -9.76 -3.62 -7.68
N TYR A 31 -8.49 -3.28 -7.94
CA TYR A 31 -7.49 -4.28 -8.28
C TYR A 31 -7.19 -5.20 -7.10
N HIS A 32 -7.22 -6.51 -7.32
CA HIS A 32 -6.90 -7.50 -6.29
C HIS A 32 -5.41 -7.83 -6.32
N TYR A 33 -4.65 -7.25 -5.40
CA TYR A 33 -3.21 -7.49 -5.31
C TYR A 33 -2.92 -8.69 -4.41
N GLU A 34 -2.74 -9.86 -5.02
CA GLU A 34 -2.52 -11.15 -4.36
C GLU A 34 -1.54 -11.11 -3.16
N PRO A 35 -0.36 -10.45 -3.24
CA PRO A 35 0.59 -10.44 -2.11
C PRO A 35 0.06 -9.76 -0.84
N LEU A 36 -0.94 -8.89 -0.96
CA LEU A 36 -1.56 -8.16 0.16
C LEU A 36 -3.04 -8.52 0.34
N ALA A 37 -3.55 -9.55 -0.35
CA ALA A 37 -4.97 -9.91 -0.34
C ALA A 37 -5.53 -10.19 1.07
N ASN A 38 -4.68 -10.69 1.97
CA ASN A 38 -5.03 -10.98 3.36
C ASN A 38 -4.77 -9.81 4.32
N GLN A 39 -4.41 -8.62 3.82
CA GLN A 39 -4.15 -7.43 4.63
C GLN A 39 -5.24 -6.39 4.40
N SER A 40 -5.79 -5.84 5.48
CA SER A 40 -6.75 -4.73 5.40
C SER A 40 -6.02 -3.40 5.43
N LEU A 41 -5.67 -2.89 4.25
CA LEU A 41 -4.98 -1.61 4.08
C LEU A 41 -5.98 -0.55 3.62
N LEU A 42 -6.54 0.20 4.56
CA LEU A 42 -7.53 1.25 4.29
C LEU A 42 -6.84 2.60 4.12
N TRP A 43 -7.35 3.42 3.20
CA TRP A 43 -6.90 4.81 3.05
C TRP A 43 -7.57 5.69 4.12
N ASN A 44 -6.83 6.01 5.18
CA ASN A 44 -7.30 6.83 6.30
C ASN A 44 -6.16 7.72 6.84
N GLU A 45 -6.37 8.40 7.96
CA GLU A 45 -5.33 9.26 8.55
C GLU A 45 -4.08 8.45 8.98
N GLU A 46 -4.28 7.26 9.55
CA GLU A 46 -3.18 6.35 9.93
C GLU A 46 -2.33 5.99 8.70
N ALA A 47 -2.96 5.67 7.57
CA ALA A 47 -2.26 5.40 6.32
C ALA A 47 -1.46 6.61 5.81
N ARG A 48 -1.91 7.85 6.07
CA ARG A 48 -1.15 9.06 5.70
C ARG A 48 0.10 9.22 6.55
N GLU A 49 0.00 8.91 7.84
CA GLU A 49 1.16 8.88 8.74
C GLU A 49 2.14 7.76 8.35
N ASP A 50 1.62 6.57 8.04
CA ASP A 50 2.41 5.39 7.67
C ASP A 50 3.23 5.59 6.38
N ILE A 51 2.76 6.42 5.44
CA ILE A 51 3.46 6.70 4.18
C ILE A 51 4.38 7.92 4.24
N ALA A 52 4.42 8.69 5.34
CA ALA A 52 5.21 9.92 5.41
C ALA A 52 6.70 9.67 5.13
N ASP A 53 7.23 8.56 5.64
CA ASP A 53 8.63 8.16 5.49
C ASP A 53 8.81 7.00 4.48
N TYR A 54 7.85 6.76 3.59
CA TYR A 54 7.87 5.58 2.69
C TYR A 54 9.10 5.54 1.75
N ASN A 55 9.69 6.69 1.48
CA ASN A 55 10.89 6.86 0.66
C ASN A 55 12.16 6.29 1.34
N LEU A 56 12.20 6.20 2.67
CA LEU A 56 13.32 5.54 3.39
C LEU A 56 13.39 4.03 3.10
N LEU A 57 12.28 3.47 2.62
CA LEU A 57 12.18 2.07 2.23
C LEU A 57 12.59 1.83 0.78
N ASP A 58 13.00 2.87 0.05
CA ASP A 58 13.33 2.76 -1.36
C ASP A 58 14.38 1.66 -1.63
N LEU A 59 14.25 1.03 -2.79
CA LEU A 59 15.08 -0.10 -3.19
C LEU A 59 16.28 0.33 -4.06
N GLY A 60 16.46 1.62 -4.33
CA GLY A 60 17.58 2.15 -5.10
C GLY A 60 17.52 1.81 -6.59
N ILE A 61 16.30 1.76 -7.15
CA ILE A 61 16.01 1.42 -8.56
C ILE A 61 15.67 2.66 -9.39
#